data_AF-A0A2N5KFL8-F1
#
_entry.id   AF-A0A2N5KFL8-F1
#
_cell.length_a   1.000
_cell.length_b   1.000
_cell.length_c   1.000
_cell.angle_alpha   90.00
_cell.angle_beta   90.00
_cell.angle_gamma   90.00
#
_symmetry.space_group_name_H-M   'P 1'
#
loop_
_entity.id
_entity.type
_entity.pdbx_description
1 polymer ?
#
loop_
_entity_poly.entity_id
_entity_poly.type
_entity_poly.pdbx_seq_one_letter_code
_entity_poly.pdbx_strand_id
1 'polypeptide(L)'
;RALAELYRVLRTGGILALSVPHARFPFWWDPINSIWIALGGQPIRSGPVAGIWSNHERLYEPGELAARMAAAGFELEIVEEATHYSFPLIHFLVYGIGKPLLEHNLLPSTLRKSADRFAGSQNSGSLLNPINLGLSIFRLIDRLNDRPGVQHQQTFVNVLVKARKPAGPSHSG
;
A
#
# COMPACT_ATOMS: atom_id res chain seq x y z
N ARG A 1 -4.78 -20.80 2.99
CA ARG A 1 -3.78 -21.58 2.21
C ARG A 1 -2.47 -20.82 2.08
N ALA A 2 -2.43 -19.61 1.50
CA ALA A 2 -1.20 -18.82 1.38
C ALA A 2 -0.43 -18.64 2.71
N LEU A 3 -1.09 -18.23 3.80
CA LEU A 3 -0.44 -18.06 5.10
C LEU A 3 0.16 -19.36 5.67
N ALA A 4 -0.50 -20.51 5.47
CA ALA A 4 0.01 -21.80 5.91
C ALA A 4 1.26 -22.21 5.10
N GLU A 5 1.27 -21.94 3.79
CA GLU A 5 2.46 -22.17 2.97
C GLU A 5 3.61 -21.24 3.36
N LEU A 6 3.33 -19.95 3.60
CA LEU A 6 4.33 -19.01 4.13
C LEU A 6 4.91 -19.51 5.45
N TYR A 7 4.05 -19.98 6.36
CA TYR A 7 4.49 -20.55 7.63
C TYR A 7 5.36 -21.80 7.45
N ARG A 8 5.02 -22.67 6.50
CA ARG A 8 5.77 -23.90 6.19
C ARG A 8 7.16 -23.58 5.65
N VAL A 9 7.30 -22.63 4.73
CA VAL A 9 8.58 -22.28 4.09
C VAL A 9 9.46 -21.38 4.95
N LEU A 10 8.87 -20.60 5.85
CA LEU A 10 9.63 -19.75 6.76
C LEU A 10 10.38 -20.61 7.77
N ARG A 11 11.68 -20.33 7.96
CA ARG A 11 12.48 -20.97 9.01
C ARG A 11 11.92 -20.63 10.39
N THR A 12 12.10 -21.52 11.35
CA THR A 12 11.82 -21.28 12.77
C THR A 12 12.50 -19.99 13.25
N GLY A 13 11.78 -19.15 14.01
CA GLY A 13 12.24 -17.82 14.42
C GLY A 13 12.28 -16.78 13.30
N GLY A 14 11.93 -17.14 12.06
CA GLY A 14 11.92 -16.23 10.91
C GLY A 14 10.83 -15.16 11.02
N ILE A 15 11.08 -14.01 10.41
CA ILE A 15 10.17 -12.86 10.39
C ILE A 15 9.42 -12.82 9.05
N LEU A 16 8.11 -12.61 9.14
CA LEU A 16 7.24 -12.25 8.02
C LEU A 16 6.84 -10.78 8.19
N ALA A 17 7.17 -9.96 7.19
CA ALA A 17 6.66 -8.61 7.05
C ALA A 17 5.66 -8.59 5.90
N LEU A 18 4.43 -8.13 6.17
CA LEU A 18 3.34 -8.12 5.21
C LEU A 18 2.71 -6.73 5.14
N SER A 19 2.37 -6.30 3.92
CA SER A 19 1.51 -5.15 3.66
C SER A 19 0.35 -5.63 2.79
N VAL A 20 -0.88 -5.40 3.24
CA VAL A 20 -2.10 -5.71 2.49
C VAL A 20 -3.01 -4.48 2.46
N PRO A 21 -3.85 -4.33 1.42
CA PRO A 21 -4.77 -3.22 1.38
C PRO A 21 -5.86 -3.33 2.47
N HIS A 22 -6.25 -2.18 2.98
CA HIS A 22 -7.22 -2.05 4.06
C HIS A 22 -8.66 -2.13 3.54
N ALA A 23 -9.55 -2.79 4.28
CA ALA A 23 -10.97 -2.90 3.90
C ALA A 23 -11.73 -1.57 3.99
N ARG A 24 -11.40 -0.73 4.98
CA ARG A 24 -11.91 0.64 5.11
C ARG A 24 -10.92 1.64 4.53
N PHE A 25 -10.79 1.69 3.21
CA PHE A 25 -9.81 2.58 2.58
C PHE A 25 -10.32 4.04 2.51
N PRO A 26 -9.41 5.03 2.45
CA PRO A 26 -9.79 6.44 2.37
C PRO A 26 -10.54 6.71 1.07
N PHE A 27 -11.62 7.48 1.15
CA PHE A 27 -12.40 7.89 -0.02
C PHE A 27 -11.53 8.48 -1.12
N TRP A 28 -10.58 9.35 -0.76
CA TRP A 28 -9.71 10.02 -1.74
C TRP A 28 -8.75 9.08 -2.47
N TRP A 29 -8.42 7.92 -1.87
CA TRP A 29 -7.59 6.92 -2.53
C TRP A 29 -8.31 6.30 -3.72
N ASP A 30 -9.59 5.93 -3.55
CA ASP A 30 -10.40 5.28 -4.58
C ASP A 30 -11.88 5.71 -4.52
N PRO A 31 -12.18 6.95 -4.94
CA PRO A 31 -13.53 7.50 -4.89
C PRO A 31 -14.55 6.68 -5.69
N ILE A 32 -14.11 6.11 -6.82
CA ILE A 32 -14.97 5.34 -7.74
C ILE A 32 -15.47 4.08 -7.04
N ASN A 33 -14.57 3.25 -6.50
CA ASN A 33 -15.01 2.07 -5.74
C ASN A 33 -15.74 2.45 -4.46
N SER A 34 -15.33 3.51 -3.75
CA SER A 34 -16.04 3.94 -2.54
C SER A 34 -17.51 4.25 -2.83
N ILE A 35 -17.81 5.02 -3.89
CA ILE A 35 -19.18 5.35 -4.29
C ILE A 35 -19.91 4.09 -4.77
N TRP A 36 -19.29 3.30 -5.64
CA TRP A 36 -19.90 2.11 -6.21
C TRP A 36 -20.31 1.09 -5.14
N ILE A 37 -19.43 0.83 -4.17
CA ILE A 37 -19.70 -0.07 -3.04
C ILE A 37 -20.76 0.52 -2.12
N ALA A 38 -20.75 1.85 -1.88
CA ALA A 38 -21.77 2.52 -1.07
C ALA A 38 -23.18 2.43 -1.69
N LEU A 39 -23.26 2.32 -3.02
CA LEU A 39 -24.52 2.09 -3.75
C LEU A 39 -24.92 0.60 -3.82
N GLY A 40 -24.22 -0.30 -3.12
CA GLY A 40 -24.48 -1.74 -3.10
C GLY A 40 -23.81 -2.51 -4.25
N GLY A 41 -22.95 -1.86 -5.03
CA GLY A 41 -22.17 -2.49 -6.09
C GLY A 41 -21.10 -3.44 -5.57
N GLN A 42 -20.72 -4.43 -6.38
CA GLN A 42 -19.58 -5.30 -6.10
C GLN A 42 -18.26 -4.63 -6.48
N PRO A 43 -17.17 -4.78 -5.71
CA PRO A 43 -15.91 -4.11 -6.01
C PRO A 43 -15.43 -4.29 -7.46
N ILE A 44 -14.98 -3.19 -8.07
CA ILE A 44 -14.38 -3.20 -9.40
C ILE A 44 -12.93 -3.66 -9.25
N ARG A 45 -12.63 -4.88 -9.67
CA ARG A 45 -11.32 -5.54 -9.43
C ARG A 45 -10.35 -5.50 -10.61
N SER A 46 -10.81 -5.08 -11.78
CA SER A 46 -10.02 -5.11 -13.02
C SER A 46 -10.22 -3.87 -13.87
N GLY A 47 -9.23 -3.55 -14.69
CA GLY A 47 -9.26 -2.40 -15.59
C GLY A 47 -8.72 -1.11 -14.96
N PRO A 48 -8.77 0.01 -15.69
CA PRO A 48 -8.08 1.26 -15.32
C PRO A 48 -8.66 1.93 -14.07
N VAL A 49 -9.85 1.54 -13.65
CA VAL A 49 -10.57 2.09 -12.49
C VAL A 49 -10.69 1.10 -11.33
N ALA A 50 -9.92 0.00 -11.35
CA ALA A 50 -9.94 -0.98 -10.27
C ALA A 50 -9.40 -0.43 -8.93
N GLY A 51 -8.61 0.64 -8.98
CA GLY A 51 -8.14 1.36 -7.80
C GLY A 51 -7.49 0.44 -6.77
N ILE A 52 -7.94 0.48 -5.51
CA ILE A 52 -7.36 -0.33 -4.42
C ILE A 52 -7.54 -1.84 -4.65
N TRP A 53 -8.53 -2.25 -5.43
CA TRP A 53 -8.81 -3.64 -5.73
C TRP A 53 -7.95 -4.21 -6.87
N SER A 54 -7.10 -3.38 -7.49
CA SER A 54 -6.20 -3.82 -8.57
C SER A 54 -5.30 -4.97 -8.10
N ASN A 55 -5.47 -6.17 -8.67
CA ASN A 55 -4.76 -7.41 -8.30
C ASN A 55 -5.00 -7.88 -6.85
N HIS A 56 -6.06 -7.41 -6.18
CA HIS A 56 -6.39 -7.82 -4.83
C HIS A 56 -7.69 -8.61 -4.80
N GLU A 57 -7.60 -9.85 -4.35
CA GLU A 57 -8.76 -10.72 -4.14
C GLU A 57 -9.58 -10.31 -2.90
N ARG A 58 -8.90 -9.77 -1.89
CA ARG A 58 -9.49 -9.39 -0.60
C ARG A 58 -8.73 -8.22 0.00
N LEU A 59 -9.48 -7.34 0.67
CA LEU A 59 -8.96 -6.31 1.57
C LEU A 59 -9.25 -6.73 3.02
N TYR A 60 -8.43 -6.29 3.97
CA TYR A 60 -8.52 -6.74 5.36
C TYR A 60 -8.71 -5.58 6.32
N GLU A 61 -9.47 -5.83 7.39
CA GLU A 61 -9.33 -5.05 8.63
C GLU A 61 -8.20 -5.63 9.49
N PRO A 62 -7.55 -4.82 10.35
CA PRO A 62 -6.39 -5.26 11.15
C PRO A 62 -6.69 -6.49 12.00
N GLY A 63 -7.85 -6.50 12.68
CA GLY A 63 -8.27 -7.62 13.53
C GLY A 63 -8.51 -8.90 12.73
N GLU A 64 -9.10 -8.79 11.55
CA GLU A 64 -9.34 -9.95 10.68
C GLU A 64 -8.02 -10.56 10.19
N LEU A 65 -7.08 -9.72 9.74
CA LEU A 65 -5.76 -10.17 9.31
C LEU A 65 -4.99 -10.81 10.47
N ALA A 66 -4.99 -10.16 11.63
CA ALA A 66 -4.32 -10.66 12.83
C ALA A 66 -4.83 -12.04 13.23
N ALA A 67 -6.15 -12.22 13.31
CA ALA A 67 -6.77 -13.49 13.63
C ALA A 67 -6.39 -14.60 12.62
N ARG A 68 -6.37 -14.28 11.32
CA ARG A 68 -5.98 -15.24 10.27
C ARG A 68 -4.51 -15.63 10.35
N MET A 69 -3.63 -14.69 10.69
CA MET A 69 -2.19 -14.95 10.84
C MET A 69 -1.89 -15.76 12.11
N ALA A 70 -2.55 -15.44 13.23
CA ALA A 70 -2.47 -16.21 14.46
C ALA A 70 -2.96 -17.65 14.24
N ALA A 71 -4.10 -17.83 13.55
CA ALA A 71 -4.62 -19.15 13.19
C ALA A 71 -3.69 -19.95 12.27
N ALA A 72 -2.80 -19.28 11.52
CA ALA A 72 -1.77 -19.93 10.72
C ALA A 72 -0.49 -20.28 11.52
N GLY A 73 -0.43 -19.91 12.80
CA GLY A 73 0.67 -20.25 13.72
C GLY A 73 1.71 -19.14 13.93
N PHE A 74 1.50 -17.95 13.36
CA PHE A 74 2.41 -16.82 13.56
C PHE A 74 2.18 -16.10 14.89
N GLU A 75 3.27 -15.68 15.53
CA GLU A 75 3.27 -14.73 16.64
C GLU A 75 3.32 -13.31 16.07
N LEU A 76 2.31 -12.49 16.37
CA LEU A 76 2.26 -11.12 15.87
C LEU A 76 3.05 -10.20 16.80
N GLU A 77 4.00 -9.46 16.23
CA GLU A 77 4.79 -8.47 16.96
C GLU A 77 4.24 -7.06 16.76
N ILE A 78 3.83 -6.73 15.53
CA ILE A 78 3.32 -5.41 15.15
C ILE A 78 2.14 -5.60 14.21
N VAL A 79 1.04 -4.89 14.48
CA VAL A 79 -0.08 -4.71 13.55
C VAL A 79 -0.41 -3.23 13.55
N GLU A 80 -0.18 -2.58 12.42
CA GLU A 80 -0.29 -1.12 12.29
C GLU A 80 -1.03 -0.75 11.01
N GLU A 81 -1.61 0.43 11.02
CA GLU A 81 -2.25 1.06 9.87
C GLU A 81 -1.43 2.30 9.49
N ALA A 82 -1.02 2.41 8.22
CA ALA A 82 0.05 3.36 7.85
C ALA A 82 -0.46 4.65 7.19
N THR A 83 -1.10 4.55 6.03
CA THR A 83 -1.40 5.74 5.20
C THR A 83 -2.88 6.08 5.22
N HIS A 84 -3.26 7.22 5.79
CA HIS A 84 -4.63 7.73 5.73
C HIS A 84 -4.78 8.82 4.66
N TYR A 85 -3.96 9.87 4.75
CA TYR A 85 -3.97 10.97 3.81
C TYR A 85 -3.19 10.58 2.56
N SER A 86 -3.87 10.53 1.43
CA SER A 86 -3.27 10.24 0.14
C SER A 86 -3.67 11.29 -0.88
N PHE A 87 -2.81 11.49 -1.88
CA PHE A 87 -3.17 12.36 -3.00
C PHE A 87 -4.36 11.73 -3.74
N PRO A 88 -5.41 12.51 -4.02
CA PRO A 88 -6.64 11.96 -4.56
C PRO A 88 -6.39 11.30 -5.92
N LEU A 89 -7.01 10.14 -6.15
CA LEU A 89 -6.93 9.41 -7.41
C LEU A 89 -5.50 9.03 -7.81
N ILE A 90 -4.55 8.95 -6.88
CA ILE A 90 -3.14 8.67 -7.20
C ILE A 90 -2.97 7.34 -7.94
N HIS A 91 -3.76 6.32 -7.59
CA HIS A 91 -3.74 5.05 -8.29
C HIS A 91 -4.20 5.20 -9.75
N PHE A 92 -5.22 6.02 -10.01
CA PHE A 92 -5.68 6.32 -11.37
C PHE A 92 -4.65 7.15 -12.14
N LEU A 93 -4.06 8.16 -11.51
CA LEU A 93 -3.01 8.98 -12.12
C LEU A 93 -1.77 8.14 -12.48
N VAL A 94 -1.33 7.26 -11.59
CA VAL A 94 -0.14 6.42 -11.82
C VAL A 94 -0.44 5.29 -12.81
N TYR A 95 -1.48 4.49 -12.59
CA TYR A 95 -1.72 3.29 -13.39
C TYR A 95 -2.64 3.51 -14.59
N GLY A 96 -3.58 4.45 -14.51
CA GLY A 96 -4.49 4.78 -15.60
C GLY A 96 -3.91 5.76 -16.62
N ILE A 97 -2.99 6.64 -16.19
CA ILE A 97 -2.37 7.66 -17.07
C ILE A 97 -0.86 7.46 -17.17
N GLY A 98 -0.15 7.47 -16.03
CA GLY A 98 1.32 7.48 -15.99
C GLY A 98 1.96 6.27 -16.65
N LYS A 99 1.50 5.06 -16.30
CA LYS A 99 2.01 3.80 -16.84
C LYS A 99 1.75 3.68 -18.35
N PRO A 100 0.53 3.92 -18.88
CA PRO A 100 0.31 3.97 -20.32
C PRO A 100 1.19 5.01 -21.04
N LEU A 101 1.32 6.24 -20.51
CA LEU A 101 2.18 7.26 -21.13
C LEU A 101 3.65 6.84 -21.13
N LEU A 102 4.11 6.12 -20.10
CA LEU A 102 5.46 5.57 -20.04
C LEU A 102 5.66 4.44 -21.06
N GLU A 103 4.75 3.46 -21.07
CA GLU A 103 4.80 2.29 -21.96
C GLU A 103 4.70 2.67 -23.43
N HIS A 104 3.91 3.70 -23.76
CA HIS A 104 3.79 4.24 -25.11
C HIS A 104 4.85 5.30 -25.48
N ASN A 105 5.86 5.53 -24.63
CA ASN A 105 6.90 6.53 -24.84
C ASN A 105 6.37 7.96 -25.09
N LEU A 106 5.22 8.29 -24.51
CA LEU A 106 4.59 9.62 -24.60
C LEU A 106 5.01 10.55 -23.47
N LEU A 107 5.68 10.05 -22.43
CA LEU A 107 6.24 10.90 -21.37
C LEU A 107 7.40 11.76 -21.91
N PRO A 108 7.45 13.06 -21.57
CA PRO A 108 8.62 13.91 -21.80
C PRO A 108 9.91 13.27 -21.29
N SER A 109 11.02 13.47 -22.01
CA SER A 109 12.31 12.82 -21.72
C SER A 109 12.84 13.08 -20.31
N THR A 110 12.53 14.25 -19.73
CA THR A 110 12.86 14.63 -18.35
C THR A 110 12.06 13.84 -17.30
N LEU A 111 10.77 13.58 -17.57
CA LEU A 111 9.90 12.76 -16.73
C LEU A 111 10.28 11.28 -16.81
N ARG A 112 10.62 10.79 -17.99
CA ARG A 112 11.06 9.39 -18.20
C ARG A 112 12.32 9.06 -17.40
N LYS A 113 13.32 9.95 -17.39
CA LYS A 113 14.53 9.82 -16.57
C LYS A 113 14.24 9.86 -15.06
N SER A 114 13.23 10.62 -14.64
CA SER A 114 12.84 10.72 -13.23
C SER A 114 11.99 9.54 -12.75
N ALA A 115 11.22 8.91 -13.66
CA ALA A 115 10.41 7.73 -13.41
C ALA A 115 11.24 6.43 -13.42
N ASP A 116 12.44 6.46 -14.01
CA ASP A 116 13.38 5.35 -13.95
C ASP A 116 13.92 5.19 -12.52
N ARG A 117 13.61 4.04 -11.91
CA ARG A 117 13.96 3.68 -10.53
C ARG A 117 15.48 3.71 -10.26
N PHE A 118 16.32 3.72 -11.31
CA PHE A 118 17.77 3.73 -11.22
C PHE A 118 18.42 5.09 -11.54
N ALA A 119 17.68 6.05 -12.11
CA ALA A 119 18.22 7.35 -12.53
C ALA A 119 17.70 8.56 -11.72
N GLY A 120 16.90 8.32 -10.67
CA GLY A 120 16.32 9.38 -9.82
C GLY A 120 17.33 10.34 -9.19
N SER A 121 18.60 9.93 -9.02
CA SER A 121 19.68 10.78 -8.51
C SER A 121 20.20 11.84 -9.50
N GLN A 122 19.81 11.75 -10.78
CA GLN A 122 20.23 12.70 -11.83
C GLN A 122 19.25 13.86 -12.04
N ASN A 123 18.16 13.93 -11.27
CA ASN A 123 17.19 15.00 -11.42
C ASN A 123 17.70 16.28 -10.73
N SER A 124 18.12 17.28 -11.52
CA SER A 124 18.55 18.58 -11.01
C SER A 124 17.36 19.29 -10.37
N GLY A 125 17.35 19.39 -9.05
CA GLY A 125 16.28 19.92 -8.18
C GLY A 125 15.93 21.41 -8.35
N SER A 126 15.73 21.91 -9.57
CA SER A 126 15.27 23.28 -9.79
C SER A 126 13.86 23.50 -9.24
N LEU A 127 13.68 24.52 -8.40
CA LEU A 127 12.38 24.91 -7.81
C LEU A 127 11.33 25.35 -8.84
N LEU A 128 11.77 25.72 -10.05
CA LEU A 128 10.90 26.09 -11.18
C LEU A 128 10.45 24.88 -12.01
N ASN A 129 10.89 23.66 -11.66
CA ASN A 129 10.47 22.44 -12.33
C ASN A 129 9.06 22.05 -11.83
N PRO A 130 8.04 21.98 -12.71
CA PRO A 130 6.68 21.58 -12.32
C PRO A 130 6.64 20.18 -11.66
N ILE A 131 7.61 19.32 -11.95
CA ILE A 131 7.79 18.01 -11.30
C ILE A 131 8.13 18.17 -9.83
N ASN A 132 9.01 19.12 -9.48
CA ASN A 132 9.42 19.37 -8.10
C ASN A 132 8.32 20.03 -7.27
N LEU A 133 7.50 20.88 -7.89
CA LEU A 133 6.28 21.41 -7.28
C LEU A 133 5.24 20.30 -7.03
N GLY A 134 5.06 19.39 -7.98
CA GLY A 134 4.24 18.20 -7.77
C GLY A 134 4.75 17.36 -6.59
N LEU A 135 6.05 17.06 -6.58
CA LEU A 135 6.70 16.32 -5.49
C LEU A 135 6.57 17.02 -4.13
N SER A 136 6.64 18.36 -4.07
CA SER A 136 6.49 19.09 -2.81
C SER A 136 5.05 19.01 -2.29
N ILE A 137 4.05 19.07 -3.17
CA ILE A 137 2.65 18.84 -2.82
C ILE A 137 2.43 17.40 -2.31
N PHE A 138 2.99 16.39 -3.00
CA PHE A 138 2.94 15.00 -2.54
C PHE A 138 3.53 14.85 -1.14
N ARG A 139 4.72 15.41 -0.90
CA ARG A 139 5.39 15.37 0.42
C ARG A 139 4.59 16.12 1.49
N LEU A 140 3.93 17.21 1.15
CA LEU A 140 3.11 17.96 2.10
C LEU A 140 1.92 17.13 2.57
N ILE A 141 1.25 16.42 1.66
CA ILE A 141 0.15 15.52 1.99
C ILE A 141 0.67 14.30 2.76
N ASP A 142 1.80 13.74 2.34
CA ASP A 142 2.41 12.58 2.99
C ASP A 142 2.77 12.87 4.46
N ARG A 143 3.34 14.06 4.75
CA ARG A 143 3.63 14.53 6.11
C ARG A 143 2.40 14.64 7.03
N LEU A 144 1.19 14.63 6.49
CA LEU A 144 -0.01 14.58 7.32
C LEU A 144 -0.13 13.22 8.02
N ASN A 145 0.43 12.15 7.44
CA ASN A 145 0.43 10.80 8.00
C ASN A 145 1.41 10.64 9.18
N ASP A 146 2.44 11.48 9.28
CA ASP A 146 3.41 11.45 10.39
C ASP A 146 2.86 12.05 11.70
N ARG A 147 1.66 12.63 11.67
CA ARG A 147 1.09 13.33 12.82
C ARG A 147 0.45 12.33 13.80
N PRO A 148 0.59 12.53 15.13
CA PRO A 148 -0.07 11.67 16.13
C PRO A 148 -1.60 11.54 15.94
N GLY A 149 -2.25 12.57 15.37
CA GLY A 149 -3.68 12.56 15.09
C GLY A 149 -4.13 11.51 14.07
N VAL A 150 -3.21 10.95 13.27
CA VAL A 150 -3.52 9.91 12.27
C VAL A 150 -3.95 8.61 12.94
N GLN A 151 -3.45 8.31 14.13
CA GLN A 151 -3.84 7.13 14.91
C GLN A 151 -5.32 7.12 15.30
N HIS A 152 -6.00 8.27 15.23
CA HIS A 152 -7.43 8.40 15.53
C HIS A 152 -8.32 8.29 14.29
N GLN A 153 -7.73 8.16 13.10
CA GLN A 153 -8.47 7.97 11.86
C GLN A 153 -8.99 6.53 11.77
N GLN A 154 -10.01 6.34 10.94
CA GLN A 154 -10.67 5.03 10.80
C GLN A 154 -10.48 4.41 9.41
N THR A 155 -9.71 5.07 8.54
CA THR A 155 -9.49 4.60 7.19
C THR A 155 -8.03 4.68 6.85
N PHE A 156 -7.50 3.66 6.20
CA PHE A 156 -6.10 3.60 5.83
C PHE A 156 -5.95 2.87 4.51
N VAL A 157 -4.86 3.07 3.78
CA VAL A 157 -4.63 2.40 2.50
C VAL A 157 -4.21 0.96 2.76
N ASN A 158 -3.48 0.71 3.85
CA ASN A 158 -2.85 -0.57 4.11
C ASN A 158 -2.77 -0.91 5.60
N VAL A 159 -2.86 -2.21 5.88
CA VAL A 159 -2.46 -2.83 7.16
C VAL A 159 -1.05 -3.38 6.98
N LEU A 160 -0.16 -3.02 7.91
CA LEU A 160 1.18 -3.54 8.04
C LEU A 160 1.23 -4.55 9.18
N VAL A 161 1.85 -5.69 8.93
CA VAL A 161 2.07 -6.71 9.96
C VAL A 161 3.52 -7.13 9.97
N LYS A 162 4.09 -7.14 11.17
CA LYS A 162 5.33 -7.87 11.48
C LYS A 162 4.96 -9.05 12.36
N ALA A 163 5.27 -10.24 11.89
CA ALA A 163 5.02 -11.47 12.63
C ALA A 163 6.23 -12.39 12.58
N ARG A 164 6.27 -13.34 13.49
CA ARG A 164 7.34 -14.31 13.66
C ARG A 164 6.79 -15.72 13.63
N LYS A 165 7.53 -16.64 13.02
CA LYS A 165 7.32 -18.07 13.27
C LYS A 165 7.95 -18.41 14.62
N PRO A 166 7.20 -18.95 15.59
CA PRO A 166 7.71 -19.27 16.93
C PRO A 166 9.06 -19.98 16.87
N ALA A 167 9.97 -19.63 17.78
CA ALA A 167 11.10 -20.51 18.04
C ALA A 167 10.54 -21.80 18.65
N GLY A 168 10.96 -22.97 18.16
CA GLY A 168 10.58 -24.23 18.81
C GLY A 168 10.94 -24.20 20.30
N PRO A 169 10.36 -25.07 21.14
CA PRO A 169 10.65 -25.08 22.57
C PRO A 169 12.16 -25.13 22.77
N SER A 170 12.69 -24.12 23.46
CA SER A 170 14.07 -24.10 23.92
C SER A 170 14.22 -25.27 24.88
N HIS A 171 14.87 -26.35 24.45
CA HIS A 171 15.37 -27.38 25.35
C HIS A 171 16.49 -26.75 26.18
N SER A 172 16.13 -26.17 27.31
CA SER A 172 17.07 -25.89 28.40
C SER A 172 17.48 -27.24 28.99
N GLY A 173 18.64 -27.74 28.53
CA GLY A 173 19.37 -28.83 29.17
C GLY A 173 20.24 -28.33 30.32
#